data_AF-A0AAJ1W100-F1
#
_entry.id   AF-A0AAJ1W100-F1
#
_cell.length_a   1.000
_cell.length_b   1.000
_cell.length_c   1.000
_cell.angle_alpha   90.00
_cell.angle_beta   90.00
_cell.angle_gamma   90.00
#
_symmetry.space_group_name_H-M   'P 1'
#
loop_
_entity.id
_entity.type
_entity.pdbx_description
1 polymer ?
#
loop_
_entity_poly.entity_id
_entity_poly.type
_entity_poly.pdbx_seq_one_letter_code
_entity_poly.pdbx_strand_id
1 'polypeptide(L)'
;AAADVGVAVGSGEQVNLDAADVLIPGEDPRALSRLITLAKRTRGAVYANIVISVGVTLFLVTTVLLGELTSIFAGVALHEASALIVILNGMWVSGTGAQRVTTLVDLGRELGRDLAEALRVAIGLSDDDSSATA
;
A
#
# COMPACT_ATOMS: atom_id res chain seq x y z
N ALA A 1 -16.53 24.66 -18.02
CA ALA A 1 -16.54 24.35 -16.58
C ALA A 1 -15.42 25.15 -15.91
N ALA A 2 -15.64 25.70 -14.72
CA ALA A 2 -14.70 26.59 -14.01
C ALA A 2 -14.17 26.02 -12.68
N ALA A 3 -14.61 24.81 -12.30
CA ALA A 3 -14.18 24.15 -11.07
C ALA A 3 -12.96 23.24 -11.33
N ASP A 4 -12.07 23.12 -10.35
CA ASP A 4 -10.92 22.21 -10.40
C ASP A 4 -11.32 20.73 -10.34
N VAL A 5 -12.48 20.42 -9.74
CA VAL A 5 -13.05 19.08 -9.61
C VAL A 5 -14.58 19.15 -9.69
N GLY A 6 -15.20 18.39 -10.58
CA GLY A 6 -16.65 18.24 -10.69
C GLY A 6 -17.18 17.19 -9.72
N VAL A 7 -18.16 17.55 -8.89
CA VAL A 7 -18.82 16.63 -7.95
C VAL A 7 -20.30 16.55 -8.27
N ALA A 8 -20.81 15.34 -8.55
CA ALA A 8 -22.23 15.08 -8.69
C ALA A 8 -22.78 14.40 -7.42
N VAL A 9 -24.02 14.72 -7.05
CA VAL A 9 -24.73 14.13 -5.89
C VAL A 9 -26.06 13.57 -6.39
N GLY A 10 -26.40 12.34 -6.01
CA GLY A 10 -27.70 11.75 -6.35
C GLY A 10 -27.64 10.27 -6.71
N SER A 11 -28.63 9.81 -7.48
CA SER A 11 -28.88 8.39 -7.78
C SER A 11 -27.95 7.76 -8.83
N GLY A 12 -26.98 8.51 -9.37
CA GLY A 12 -26.03 7.99 -10.35
C GLY A 12 -26.58 7.82 -11.76
N GLU A 13 -27.52 8.67 -12.17
CA GLU A 13 -27.98 8.74 -13.56
C GLU A 13 -26.80 8.95 -14.51
N GLN A 14 -26.83 8.35 -15.71
CA GLN A 14 -25.69 8.29 -16.64
C GLN A 14 -25.08 9.67 -16.95
N VAL A 15 -25.93 10.70 -17.02
CA VAL A 15 -25.52 12.10 -17.24
C VAL A 15 -24.63 12.65 -16.12
N ASN A 16 -24.80 12.17 -14.89
CA ASN A 16 -23.99 12.57 -13.75
C ASN A 16 -22.63 11.86 -13.73
N LEU A 17 -22.55 10.65 -14.30
CA LEU A 17 -21.29 9.88 -14.41
C LEU A 17 -20.37 10.44 -15.50
N ASP A 18 -20.92 10.90 -16.62
CA ASP A 18 -20.13 11.47 -17.72
C ASP A 18 -19.66 12.91 -17.43
N ALA A 19 -20.33 13.62 -16.52
CA ALA A 19 -20.09 15.05 -16.26
C ALA A 19 -19.23 15.36 -15.02
N ALA A 20 -18.99 14.39 -14.13
CA ALA A 20 -18.33 14.62 -12.84
C ALA A 20 -17.17 13.66 -12.58
N ASP A 21 -16.12 14.17 -11.94
CA ASP A 21 -14.96 13.38 -11.50
C ASP A 21 -15.30 12.50 -10.29
N VAL A 22 -16.26 12.94 -9.47
CA VAL A 22 -16.68 12.24 -8.24
C VAL A 22 -18.21 12.22 -8.15
N LEU A 23 -18.78 11.02 -8.01
CA LEU A 23 -20.20 10.82 -7.70
C LEU A 23 -20.37 10.49 -6.20
N ILE A 24 -21.22 11.24 -5.52
CA ILE A 24 -21.66 10.97 -4.16
C ILE A 24 -23.06 10.34 -4.24
N PRO A 25 -23.19 9.03 -3.94
CA PRO A 25 -24.50 8.37 -3.96
C PRO A 25 -25.36 8.83 -2.78
N GLY A 26 -26.62 9.19 -3.06
CA GLY A 26 -27.62 9.58 -2.07
C GLY A 26 -27.77 11.10 -1.89
N GLU A 27 -28.53 11.50 -0.87
CA GLU A 27 -28.92 12.90 -0.64
C GLU A 27 -28.23 13.56 0.57
N ASP A 28 -27.31 12.86 1.25
CA ASP A 28 -26.64 13.38 2.45
C ASP A 28 -25.41 14.25 2.07
N PRO A 29 -25.48 15.60 2.21
CA PRO A 29 -24.35 16.48 1.90
C PRO A 29 -23.15 16.26 2.86
N ARG A 30 -23.33 15.58 4.00
CA ARG A 30 -22.24 15.26 4.93
C ARG A 30 -21.23 14.29 4.31
N ALA A 31 -21.61 13.52 3.30
CA ALA A 31 -20.71 12.63 2.57
C ALA A 31 -19.56 13.42 1.90
N LEU A 32 -19.83 14.62 1.39
CA LEU A 32 -18.80 15.50 0.82
C LEU A 32 -17.76 15.92 1.86
N SER A 33 -18.21 16.29 3.07
CA SER A 33 -17.31 16.66 4.18
C SER A 33 -16.42 15.48 4.62
N ARG A 34 -16.97 14.27 4.65
CA ARG A 34 -16.22 13.04 4.95
C ARG A 34 -15.17 12.75 3.86
N LEU A 35 -15.53 12.89 2.59
CA LEU A 35 -14.61 12.75 1.46
C LEU A 35 -13.45 13.74 1.54
N ILE A 36 -13.72 15.02 1.79
CA ILE A 36 -12.67 16.05 1.95
C ILE A 36 -11.75 15.72 3.12
N THR A 37 -12.32 15.26 4.24
CA THR A 37 -11.54 14.88 5.43
C THR A 37 -10.63 13.69 5.13
N LEU A 38 -11.14 12.68 4.41
CA LEU A 38 -10.36 11.53 3.98
C LEU A 38 -9.25 11.96 3.00
N ALA A 39 -9.57 12.78 2.00
CA ALA A 39 -8.60 13.29 1.03
C ALA A 39 -7.43 14.04 1.71
N LYS A 40 -7.72 14.87 2.71
CA LYS A 40 -6.68 15.57 3.50
C LYS A 40 -5.77 14.61 4.26
N ARG A 41 -6.34 13.56 4.87
CA ARG A 41 -5.56 12.52 5.57
C ARG A 41 -4.69 11.73 4.61
N THR A 42 -5.24 11.32 3.46
CA THR A 42 -4.51 10.62 2.40
C THR A 42 -3.37 11.47 1.86
N ARG A 43 -3.60 12.77 1.65
CA ARG A 43 -2.55 13.70 1.20
C ARG A 43 -1.37 13.76 2.19
N GLY A 44 -1.63 13.75 3.50
CA GLY A 44 -0.58 13.65 4.51
C GLY A 44 0.25 12.36 4.41
N ALA A 45 -0.40 11.23 4.16
CA ALA A 45 0.26 9.93 3.93
C ALA A 45 1.20 9.98 2.72
N VAL A 46 0.70 10.54 1.60
CA VAL A 46 1.45 10.66 0.35
C VAL A 46 2.72 11.50 0.57
N TYR A 47 2.62 12.62 1.27
CA TYR A 47 3.81 13.42 1.60
C TYR A 47 4.83 12.66 2.43
N ALA A 48 4.39 11.92 3.46
CA ALA A 48 5.31 11.08 4.24
C ALA A 48 5.99 10.02 3.38
N ASN A 49 5.26 9.36 2.47
CA ASN A 49 5.82 8.38 1.55
C ASN A 49 6.89 9.01 0.64
N ILE A 50 6.61 10.19 0.07
CA ILE A 50 7.57 10.92 -0.77
C ILE A 50 8.83 11.26 0.02
N VAL A 51 8.68 11.79 1.25
CA VAL A 51 9.82 12.14 2.12
C VAL A 51 10.68 10.91 2.43
N ILE A 52 10.06 9.77 2.75
CA ILE A 52 10.79 8.52 3.02
C ILE A 52 11.53 8.05 1.75
N SER A 53 10.84 7.95 0.61
CA SER A 53 11.44 7.47 -0.64
C SER A 53 12.60 8.34 -1.10
N VAL A 54 12.41 9.66 -1.11
CA VAL A 54 13.47 10.62 -1.48
C VAL A 54 14.60 10.59 -0.46
N GLY A 55 14.29 10.56 0.84
CA GLY A 55 15.28 10.54 1.91
C GLY A 55 16.18 9.32 1.84
N VAL A 56 15.62 8.13 1.65
CA VAL A 56 16.38 6.88 1.50
C VAL A 56 17.23 6.92 0.23
N THR A 57 16.66 7.36 -0.90
CA THR A 57 17.41 7.46 -2.16
C THR A 57 18.62 8.40 -2.03
N LEU A 58 18.43 9.59 -1.47
CA LEU A 58 19.51 10.55 -1.26
C LEU A 58 20.55 10.04 -0.27
N PHE A 59 20.12 9.36 0.79
CA PHE A 59 21.01 8.73 1.77
C PHE A 59 21.89 7.66 1.13
N LEU A 60 21.31 6.75 0.34
CA LEU A 60 22.08 5.73 -0.38
C LEU A 60 23.07 6.37 -1.34
N VAL A 61 22.61 7.31 -2.19
CA VAL A 61 23.48 7.99 -3.17
C VAL A 61 24.66 8.67 -2.47
N THR A 62 24.41 9.40 -1.38
CA THR A 62 25.47 10.09 -0.63
C THR A 62 26.48 9.09 -0.04
N THR A 63 25.99 8.00 0.54
CA THR A 63 26.85 6.98 1.15
C THR A 63 27.69 6.24 0.09
N VAL A 64 27.18 6.06 -1.13
CA VAL A 64 27.95 5.51 -2.26
C VAL A 64 29.04 6.50 -2.68
N LEU A 65 28.71 7.78 -2.82
CA LEU A 65 29.66 8.80 -3.24
C LEU A 65 30.81 9.01 -2.24
N LEU A 66 30.53 8.85 -0.94
CA LEU A 66 31.54 8.92 0.12
C LEU A 66 32.40 7.64 0.24
N GLY A 67 32.05 6.57 -0.47
CA GLY A 67 32.75 5.28 -0.39
C GLY A 67 32.46 4.49 0.90
N GLU A 68 31.51 4.93 1.71
CA GLU A 68 31.13 4.31 2.99
C GLU A 68 30.23 3.07 2.79
N LEU A 69 29.58 2.95 1.62
CA LEU A 69 28.76 1.79 1.26
C LEU A 69 29.65 0.60 0.86
N THR A 70 30.07 -0.16 1.86
CA THR A 70 30.94 -1.34 1.72
C THR A 70 30.23 -2.56 1.15
N SER A 71 28.90 -2.64 1.25
CA SER A 71 28.10 -3.77 0.75
C SER A 71 26.92 -3.31 -0.09
N ILE A 72 26.91 -3.69 -1.37
CA ILE A 72 25.79 -3.44 -2.29
C ILE A 72 24.53 -4.14 -1.79
N PHE A 73 24.66 -5.35 -1.24
CA PHE A 73 23.54 -6.08 -0.66
C PHE A 73 22.85 -5.30 0.45
N ALA A 74 23.63 -4.68 1.35
CA ALA A 74 23.07 -3.86 2.42
C ALA A 74 22.33 -2.62 1.87
N GLY A 75 22.86 -1.99 0.81
CA GLY A 75 22.19 -0.88 0.12
C GLY A 75 20.85 -1.30 -0.48
N VAL A 76 20.81 -2.40 -1.23
CA VAL A 76 19.57 -2.94 -1.82
C VAL A 76 18.58 -3.33 -0.72
N ALA A 77 19.01 -4.02 0.33
CA ALA A 77 18.14 -4.39 1.44
C ALA A 77 17.50 -3.16 2.12
N LEU A 78 18.25 -2.07 2.31
CA LEU A 78 17.73 -0.82 2.86
C LEU A 78 16.72 -0.15 1.91
N HIS A 79 16.99 -0.18 0.60
CA HIS A 79 16.07 0.33 -0.42
C HIS A 79 14.74 -0.43 -0.39
N GLU A 80 14.78 -1.75 -0.43
CA GLU A 80 13.58 -2.60 -0.38
C GLU A 80 12.83 -2.48 0.95
N ALA A 81 13.56 -2.38 2.08
CA ALA A 81 12.95 -2.15 3.38
C ALA A 81 12.15 -0.83 3.42
N SER A 82 12.62 0.21 2.72
CA SER A 82 11.89 1.48 2.65
C SER A 82 10.56 1.37 1.90
N ALA A 83 10.50 0.53 0.87
CA ALA A 83 9.26 0.25 0.14
C ALA A 83 8.23 -0.43 1.06
N LEU A 84 8.66 -1.39 1.89
CA LEU A 84 7.80 -2.01 2.90
C LEU A 84 7.27 -0.98 3.91
N ILE A 85 8.11 -0.05 4.38
CA ILE A 85 7.69 1.03 5.29
C ILE A 85 6.62 1.92 4.63
N VAL A 86 6.80 2.29 3.37
CA VAL A 86 5.84 3.10 2.59
C VAL A 86 4.50 2.38 2.44
N ILE A 87 4.52 1.08 2.15
CA ILE A 87 3.31 0.25 2.05
C ILE A 87 2.59 0.21 3.41
N LEU A 88 3.34 -0.02 4.50
CA LEU A 88 2.81 -0.02 5.87
C LEU A 88 2.15 1.32 6.24
N ASN A 89 2.75 2.44 5.85
CA ASN A 89 2.19 3.78 6.08
C ASN A 89 0.84 3.96 5.35
N GLY A 90 0.76 3.54 4.08
CA GLY A 90 -0.48 3.58 3.31
C GLY A 90 -1.62 2.79 3.97
N MET A 91 -1.33 1.57 4.45
CA MET A 91 -2.30 0.76 5.18
C MET A 91 -2.77 1.42 6.48
N TRP A 92 -1.87 2.10 7.18
CA TRP A 92 -2.20 2.77 8.45
C TRP A 92 -3.16 3.95 8.27
N VAL A 93 -3.07 4.67 7.15
CA VAL A 93 -3.98 5.78 6.86
C VAL A 93 -5.38 5.32 6.47
N SER A 94 -5.51 4.14 5.85
CA SER A 94 -6.78 3.57 5.40
C SER A 94 -7.60 2.90 6.52
N GLY A 95 -6.96 2.25 7.50
CA GLY A 95 -7.66 1.45 8.52
C GLY A 95 -8.13 2.22 9.77
N THR A 96 -9.18 1.74 10.44
CA THR A 96 -9.56 2.08 11.84
C THR A 96 -8.71 1.26 12.82
N GLY A 97 -8.25 1.87 13.93
CA GLY A 97 -7.13 1.40 14.76
C GLY A 97 -7.09 -0.09 15.16
N ALA A 98 -8.23 -0.72 15.42
CA ALA A 98 -8.30 -2.13 15.81
C ALA A 98 -8.12 -3.10 14.61
N GLN A 99 -8.59 -2.73 13.42
CA GLN A 99 -8.47 -3.55 12.20
C GLN A 99 -7.02 -3.60 11.70
N ARG A 100 -6.19 -2.61 12.04
CA ARG A 100 -4.82 -2.47 11.54
C ARG A 100 -3.92 -3.60 12.03
N VAL A 101 -4.06 -3.97 13.30
CA VAL A 101 -3.23 -5.02 13.91
C VAL A 101 -3.64 -6.39 13.39
N THR A 102 -4.94 -6.63 13.21
CA THR A 102 -5.42 -7.92 12.67
C THR A 102 -4.94 -8.12 11.25
N THR A 103 -5.07 -7.11 10.36
CA THR A 103 -4.60 -7.22 8.98
C THR A 103 -3.09 -7.44 8.87
N LEU A 104 -2.28 -6.80 9.72
CA LEU A 104 -0.83 -7.03 9.74
C LEU A 104 -0.48 -8.45 10.19
N VAL A 105 -1.18 -8.94 11.21
CA VAL A 105 -0.98 -10.30 11.71
C VAL A 105 -1.42 -11.32 10.66
N ASP A 106 -2.50 -11.06 9.95
CA ASP A 106 -3.00 -11.94 8.87
C ASP A 106 -2.02 -11.97 7.70
N LEU A 107 -1.57 -10.80 7.22
CA LEU A 107 -0.57 -10.70 6.15
C LEU A 107 0.75 -11.38 6.54
N GLY A 108 1.20 -11.19 7.79
CA GLY A 108 2.42 -11.84 8.29
C GLY A 108 2.31 -13.36 8.36
N ARG A 109 1.14 -13.88 8.76
CA ARG A 109 0.86 -15.32 8.76
C ARG A 109 0.77 -15.89 7.35
N GLU A 110 0.21 -15.14 6.41
CA GLU A 110 0.05 -15.54 5.02
C GLU A 110 1.40 -15.57 4.29
N LEU A 111 2.15 -14.47 4.34
CA LEU A 111 3.52 -14.39 3.78
C LEU A 111 4.46 -15.45 4.38
N GLY A 112 4.34 -15.72 5.67
CA GLY A 112 5.14 -16.76 6.33
C GLY A 112 4.79 -18.17 5.84
N ARG A 113 3.51 -18.44 5.57
CA ARG A 113 3.05 -19.72 5.02
C ARG A 113 3.53 -19.89 3.59
N ASP A 114 3.37 -18.86 2.76
CA ASP A 114 3.78 -18.86 1.36
C ASP A 114 5.30 -19.01 1.22
N LEU A 115 6.09 -18.33 2.07
CA LEU A 115 7.54 -18.48 2.09
C LEU A 115 7.95 -19.89 2.54
N ALA A 116 7.31 -20.45 3.57
CA ALA A 116 7.58 -21.80 4.03
C ALA A 116 7.25 -22.85 2.95
N GLU A 117 6.17 -22.64 2.20
CA GLU A 117 5.76 -23.51 1.10
C GLU A 117 6.72 -23.39 -0.09
N ALA A 118 7.04 -22.17 -0.52
CA ALA A 118 8.02 -21.91 -1.57
C ALA A 118 9.41 -22.48 -1.23
N LEU A 119 9.83 -22.35 0.04
CA LEU A 119 11.08 -22.90 0.52
C LEU A 119 11.05 -24.44 0.53
N ARG A 120 9.95 -25.06 0.99
CA ARG A 120 9.78 -26.53 0.95
C ARG A 120 9.86 -27.05 -0.49
N VAL A 121 9.20 -26.39 -1.43
CA VAL A 121 9.25 -26.71 -2.87
C VAL A 121 10.67 -26.55 -3.41
N ALA A 122 11.35 -25.45 -3.08
CA ALA A 122 12.71 -25.19 -3.55
C ALA A 122 13.77 -26.15 -2.99
N ILE A 123 13.59 -26.66 -1.77
CA ILE A 123 14.48 -27.65 -1.14
C ILE A 123 14.14 -29.08 -1.62
N GLY A 124 13.11 -29.26 -2.43
CA GLY A 124 12.74 -30.57 -2.98
C GLY A 124 12.15 -31.52 -1.94
N LEU A 125 11.62 -30.99 -0.83
CA LEU A 125 10.77 -31.75 0.09
C LEU A 125 9.36 -31.83 -0.48
N SER A 126 9.24 -32.39 -1.68
CA SER A 126 7.98 -32.91 -2.18
C SER A 126 7.81 -34.26 -1.51
N ASP A 127 6.86 -34.39 -0.58
CA ASP A 127 6.32 -35.70 -0.22
C ASP A 127 5.59 -36.23 -1.46
N ASP A 128 6.34 -36.89 -2.34
CA ASP A 128 5.79 -37.95 -3.17
C ASP A 128 5.63 -39.16 -2.24
N ASP A 129 4.45 -39.30 -1.63
CA ASP A 129 3.76 -40.58 -1.62
C ASP A 129 2.37 -40.50 -0.96
N SER A 130 1.43 -41.15 -1.64
CA SER A 130 0.20 -41.77 -1.10
C SER A 130 -1.12 -40.96 -1.15
N SER A 131 -1.74 -41.00 -2.33
CA SER A 131 -3.05 -41.67 -2.45
C SER A 131 -3.30 -42.20 -3.88
N ALA A 132 -2.86 -43.44 -4.10
CA ALA A 132 -3.46 -44.54 -4.89
C ALA A 132 -4.55 -44.17 -5.91
N THR A 133 -4.40 -44.45 -7.22
CA THR A 133 -4.63 -45.77 -7.83
C THR A 133 -4.82 -46.94 -6.86
N ALA A 134 -6.07 -47.19 -6.46
CA ALA A 134 -6.68 -48.51 -6.22
C ALA A 134 -8.16 -48.31 -5.85
#